data_AF-A0A1A8PM75-F1
#
_entry.id   AF-A0A1A8PM75-F1
#
_cell.length_a   1.000
_cell.length_b   1.000
_cell.length_c   1.000
_cell.angle_alpha   90.00
_cell.angle_beta   90.00
_cell.angle_gamma   90.00
#
_symmetry.space_group_name_H-M   'P 1'
#
loop_
_entity.id
_entity.type
_entity.pdbx_description
1 polymer ?
#
loop_
_entity_poly.entity_id
_entity_poly.type
_entity_poly.pdbx_seq_one_letter_code
_entity_poly.pdbx_strand_id
1 'polypeptide(L)'
;ENLTELLQNLEKEKQRVLENKRQVQSLVSKSKSIVRLKPRNPEVKSTSPVIVKALCDFMQDQKGILQGDEAILKDNSQRSKWLVTGPGGLEMTIPSVCLIIPPPNPISVGLATKNEQYYEAILGIWNQLYINIKSLISWQYCLKDMNYI
;
A
#
# COMPACT_ATOMS: atom_id res chain seq x y z
N GLU A 1 -21.47 18.50 -28.87
CA GLU A 1 -20.37 19.26 -28.23
C GLU A 1 -19.27 19.51 -29.26
N ASN A 2 -18.60 20.66 -29.18
CA ASN A 2 -17.48 20.99 -30.07
C ASN A 2 -16.24 20.18 -29.63
N LEU A 3 -15.54 19.50 -30.54
CA LEU A 3 -14.34 18.71 -30.20
C LEU A 3 -13.27 19.51 -29.45
N THR A 4 -13.20 20.82 -29.72
CA THR A 4 -12.30 21.76 -29.04
C THR A 4 -12.68 21.94 -27.57
N GLU A 5 -13.97 21.98 -27.27
CA GLU A 5 -14.49 22.08 -25.90
C GLU A 5 -14.22 20.79 -25.12
N LEU A 6 -14.44 19.64 -25.77
CA LEU A 6 -14.12 18.34 -25.18
C LEU A 6 -12.62 18.21 -24.85
N LEU A 7 -11.76 18.69 -25.75
CA LEU A 7 -10.31 18.74 -25.53
C LEU A 7 -9.95 19.62 -24.33
N GLN A 8 -10.52 20.83 -24.23
CA GLN A 8 -10.28 21.74 -23.10
C GLN A 8 -10.74 21.14 -21.77
N ASN A 9 -11.89 20.47 -21.75
CA ASN A 9 -12.38 19.78 -20.55
C ASN A 9 -11.45 18.63 -20.17
N LEU A 10 -10.99 17.84 -21.14
CA LEU A 10 -10.04 16.76 -20.89
C LEU A 10 -8.71 17.28 -20.31
N GLU A 11 -8.20 18.42 -20.77
CA GLU A 11 -6.99 19.05 -20.22
C GLU A 11 -7.18 19.50 -18.76
N LYS A 12 -8.37 20.01 -18.38
CA LYS A 12 -8.70 20.33 -16.99
C LYS A 12 -8.73 19.08 -16.11
N GLU A 13 -9.35 18.00 -16.59
CA GLU A 13 -9.38 16.72 -15.88
C GLU A 13 -7.97 16.14 -15.68
N LYS A 14 -7.05 16.36 -16.63
CA LYS A 14 -5.63 15.99 -16.45
C LYS A 14 -5.03 16.61 -15.19
N GLN A 15 -5.27 17.90 -14.96
CA GLN A 15 -4.70 18.62 -13.81
C GLN A 15 -5.22 18.03 -12.50
N ARG A 16 -6.53 17.74 -12.43
CA ARG A 16 -7.15 17.07 -11.27
C ARG A 16 -6.53 15.70 -11.00
N VAL A 17 -6.27 14.91 -12.05
CA VAL A 17 -5.58 13.63 -11.91
C VAL A 17 -4.15 13.83 -11.40
N LEU A 18 -3.40 14.78 -11.94
CA LEU A 18 -2.01 15.05 -11.54
C LEU A 18 -1.88 15.51 -10.07
N GLU A 19 -2.86 16.24 -9.54
CA GLU A 19 -2.91 16.61 -8.12
C GLU A 19 -2.93 15.37 -7.20
N ASN A 20 -3.60 14.29 -7.65
CA ASN A 20 -3.68 13.04 -6.89
C ASN A 20 -2.36 12.27 -6.87
N LYS A 21 -1.44 12.50 -7.81
CA LYS A 21 -0.15 11.79 -7.89
C LYS A 21 0.62 11.86 -6.58
N ARG A 22 0.73 13.05 -5.99
CA ARG A 22 1.44 13.25 -4.72
C ARG A 22 0.76 12.50 -3.57
N GLN A 23 -0.57 12.49 -3.55
CA GLN A 23 -1.33 11.77 -2.52
C GLN A 23 -1.13 10.26 -2.65
N VAL A 24 -1.20 9.71 -3.86
CA VAL A 24 -0.95 8.29 -4.16
C VAL A 24 0.46 7.89 -3.70
N GLN A 25 1.49 8.65 -4.08
CA GLN A 25 2.87 8.39 -3.68
C GLN A 25 3.06 8.46 -2.16
N SER A 26 2.42 9.43 -1.49
CA SER A 26 2.41 9.52 -0.03
C SER A 26 1.77 8.28 0.60
N LEU A 27 0.65 7.77 0.05
CA LEU A 27 0.01 6.55 0.55
C LEU A 27 0.91 5.31 0.36
N VAL A 28 1.57 5.18 -0.79
CA VAL A 28 2.55 4.10 -1.04
C VAL A 28 3.69 4.16 -0.04
N SER A 29 4.25 5.35 0.21
CA SER A 29 5.31 5.54 1.21
C SER A 29 4.84 5.16 2.63
N LYS A 30 3.70 5.71 3.07
CA LYS A 30 3.11 5.42 4.39
C LYS A 30 2.79 3.94 4.58
N SER A 31 2.35 3.25 3.53
CA SER A 31 1.97 1.83 3.62
C SER A 31 3.09 0.92 4.12
N LYS A 32 4.36 1.29 3.85
CA LYS A 32 5.55 0.53 4.20
C LYS A 32 5.88 0.60 5.69
N SER A 33 5.38 1.60 6.41
CA SER A 33 5.60 1.76 7.86
C SER A 33 4.40 1.34 8.71
N ILE A 34 3.31 0.87 8.11
CA ILE A 34 2.13 0.39 8.84
C ILE A 34 2.42 -0.98 9.45
N VAL A 35 2.19 -1.09 10.77
CA VAL A 35 2.32 -2.33 11.55
C VAL A 35 1.18 -3.32 11.28
N ARG A 36 1.37 -4.57 11.69
CA ARG A 36 0.36 -5.63 11.49
C ARG A 36 -0.45 -5.88 12.76
N LEU A 37 -1.73 -5.53 12.76
CA LEU A 37 -2.60 -5.75 13.93
C LEU A 37 -3.39 -7.07 13.87
N LYS A 38 -3.80 -7.51 12.67
CA LYS A 38 -4.62 -8.72 12.51
C LYS A 38 -4.02 -9.98 13.16
N PRO A 39 -2.71 -10.28 13.02
CA PRO A 39 -2.15 -11.49 13.63
C PRO A 39 -2.03 -11.44 15.17
N ARG A 40 -2.40 -10.33 15.81
CA ARG A 40 -2.53 -10.27 17.27
C ARG A 40 -3.79 -11.01 17.78
N ASN A 41 -4.81 -11.18 16.92
CA ASN A 41 -6.02 -11.92 17.28
C ASN A 41 -5.77 -13.43 17.08
N PRO A 42 -5.94 -14.28 18.10
CA PRO A 42 -5.72 -15.73 17.99
C PRO A 42 -6.62 -16.43 16.95
N GLU A 43 -7.78 -15.87 16.66
CA GLU A 43 -8.71 -16.40 15.65
C GLU A 43 -8.18 -16.22 14.23
N VAL A 44 -7.26 -15.29 14.02
CA VAL A 44 -6.68 -14.99 12.71
C VAL A 44 -5.44 -15.86 12.50
N LYS A 45 -5.62 -17.00 11.82
CA LYS A 45 -4.50 -17.87 11.46
C LYS A 45 -3.66 -17.22 10.36
N SER A 46 -2.35 -17.12 10.60
CA SER A 46 -1.37 -16.72 9.58
C SER A 46 -0.84 -17.98 8.90
N THR A 47 -0.78 -17.97 7.57
CA THR A 47 -0.18 -19.05 6.78
C THR A 47 1.35 -18.97 6.77
N SER A 48 1.92 -17.82 7.10
CA SER A 48 3.36 -17.58 7.20
C SER A 48 3.79 -17.28 8.64
N PRO A 49 5.07 -17.56 8.98
CA PRO A 49 5.64 -17.17 10.27
C PRO A 49 5.43 -15.67 10.54
N VAL A 50 5.01 -15.35 11.77
CA VAL A 50 4.80 -13.97 12.19
C VAL A 50 6.01 -13.52 12.99
N ILE A 51 6.78 -12.58 12.45
CA ILE A 51 7.87 -11.93 13.18
C ILE A 51 7.28 -10.93 14.16
N VAL A 52 7.79 -10.90 15.38
CA VAL A 52 7.50 -9.89 16.40
C VAL A 52 8.79 -9.20 16.81
N LYS A 53 8.67 -7.98 17.32
CA LYS A 53 9.77 -7.17 17.83
C LYS A 53 9.47 -6.73 19.26
N ALA A 54 10.45 -6.78 20.14
CA ALA A 54 10.32 -6.33 21.51
C ALA A 54 10.27 -4.80 21.60
N LEU A 55 9.31 -4.28 22.33
CA LEU A 55 9.12 -2.86 22.63
C LEU A 55 9.92 -2.40 23.86
N CYS A 56 10.25 -3.32 24.75
CA CYS A 56 11.01 -3.10 25.97
C CYS A 56 11.82 -4.36 26.32
N ASP A 57 12.74 -4.21 27.26
CA ASP A 57 13.41 -5.36 27.87
C ASP A 57 12.40 -6.18 28.69
N PHE A 58 12.49 -7.51 28.61
CA PHE A 58 11.74 -8.41 29.47
C PHE A 58 12.60 -9.62 29.81
N MET A 59 12.62 -10.00 31.10
CA MET A 59 13.40 -11.14 31.58
C MET A 59 12.60 -11.95 32.59
N GLN A 60 12.64 -13.28 32.46
CA GLN A 60 12.03 -14.24 33.36
C GLN A 60 12.88 -15.52 33.38
N ASP A 61 13.24 -16.01 34.58
CA ASP A 61 13.97 -17.28 34.77
C ASP A 61 15.22 -17.41 33.90
N GLN A 62 16.05 -16.35 33.86
CA GLN A 62 17.27 -16.21 33.03
C GLN A 62 17.05 -16.18 31.51
N LYS A 63 15.80 -16.26 31.05
CA LYS A 63 15.43 -16.05 29.64
C LYS A 63 14.94 -14.62 29.47
N GLY A 64 15.41 -13.91 28.46
CA GLY A 64 14.96 -12.56 28.22
C GLY A 64 15.07 -12.14 26.77
N ILE A 65 14.35 -11.08 26.45
CA ILE A 65 14.39 -10.40 25.16
C ILE A 65 14.69 -8.92 25.43
N LEU A 66 15.62 -8.34 24.68
CA LEU A 66 15.96 -6.94 24.81
C LEU A 66 15.10 -6.09 23.88
N GLN A 67 14.93 -4.82 24.22
CA GLN A 67 14.25 -3.87 23.37
C GLN A 67 14.87 -3.87 21.98
N GLY A 68 14.03 -4.09 20.97
CA GLY A 68 14.43 -4.11 19.58
C GLY A 68 14.78 -5.49 19.02
N ASP A 69 14.93 -6.51 19.85
CA ASP A 69 15.13 -7.88 19.39
C ASP A 69 13.92 -8.39 18.61
N GLU A 70 14.20 -9.20 17.59
CA GLU A 70 13.19 -9.89 16.80
C GLU A 70 13.02 -11.33 17.26
N ALA A 71 11.78 -11.82 17.21
CA ALA A 71 11.42 -13.18 17.57
C ALA A 71 10.33 -13.70 16.63
N ILE A 72 10.16 -15.02 16.58
CA ILE A 72 9.12 -15.68 15.78
C ILE A 72 7.96 -16.05 16.71
N LEU A 73 6.75 -15.57 16.42
CA LEU A 73 5.53 -15.95 17.14
C LEU A 73 5.18 -17.42 16.86
N LYS A 74 5.09 -18.23 17.91
CA LYS A 74 4.72 -19.65 17.86
C LYS A 74 3.27 -19.87 18.26
N ASP A 75 2.85 -19.27 19.37
CA ASP A 75 1.47 -19.36 19.86
C ASP A 75 1.03 -18.05 20.51
N ASN A 76 -0.16 -17.60 20.14
CA ASN A 76 -0.84 -16.44 20.72
C ASN A 76 -2.21 -16.78 21.31
N SER A 77 -2.58 -18.05 21.41
CA SER A 77 -3.89 -18.52 21.94
C SER A 77 -4.24 -17.87 23.27
N GLN A 78 -3.25 -17.67 24.15
CA GLN A 78 -3.39 -16.83 25.32
C GLN A 78 -3.13 -15.35 24.98
N ARG A 79 -4.20 -14.54 24.95
CA ARG A 79 -4.13 -13.12 24.52
C ARG A 79 -3.07 -12.27 25.24
N SER A 80 -2.82 -12.51 26.53
CA SER A 80 -1.90 -11.71 27.35
C SER A 80 -0.46 -12.21 27.37
N LYS A 81 -0.21 -13.46 26.97
CA LYS A 81 1.11 -14.11 27.03
C LYS A 81 1.33 -14.92 25.77
N TRP A 82 2.36 -14.60 25.01
CA TRP A 82 2.65 -15.26 23.75
C TRP A 82 3.90 -16.11 23.87
N LEU A 83 3.86 -17.29 23.26
CA LEU A 83 5.03 -18.12 23.08
C LEU A 83 5.77 -17.64 21.83
N VAL A 84 7.04 -17.28 22.01
CA VAL A 84 7.90 -16.83 20.92
C VAL A 84 9.21 -17.61 20.94
N THR A 85 9.80 -17.77 19.76
CA THR A 85 11.18 -18.20 19.60
C THR A 85 12.05 -16.97 19.44
N GLY A 86 12.79 -16.62 20.50
CA GLY A 86 13.68 -15.46 20.54
C GLY A 86 14.98 -15.66 19.76
N PRO A 87 15.89 -14.66 19.82
CA PRO A 87 17.22 -14.76 19.23
C PRO A 87 17.96 -16.01 19.71
N GLY A 88 18.63 -16.72 18.81
CA GLY A 88 19.34 -17.96 19.15
C GLY A 88 18.46 -19.20 19.31
N GLY A 89 17.17 -19.13 18.97
CA GLY A 89 16.27 -20.29 18.94
C GLY A 89 15.64 -20.65 20.29
N LEU A 90 15.80 -19.80 21.30
CA LEU A 90 15.27 -20.04 22.64
C LEU A 90 13.76 -19.77 22.69
N GLU A 91 12.99 -20.74 23.17
CA GLU A 91 11.56 -20.54 23.43
C GLU A 91 11.31 -19.88 24.78
N MET A 92 10.48 -18.84 24.75
CA MET A 92 10.13 -18.01 25.89
C MET A 92 8.69 -17.52 25.80
N THR A 93 8.05 -17.40 26.95
CA THR A 93 6.71 -16.84 27.08
C THR A 93 6.83 -15.38 27.48
N ILE A 94 6.37 -14.48 26.61
CA ILE A 94 6.53 -13.04 26.76
C ILE A 94 5.14 -12.38 26.87
N PRO A 95 4.94 -11.38 27.75
CA PRO A 95 3.71 -10.60 27.77
C PRO A 95 3.45 -9.97 26.40
N SER A 96 2.24 -10.14 25.85
CA SER A 96 1.93 -9.67 24.49
C SER A 96 2.01 -8.15 24.32
N VAL A 97 1.92 -7.41 25.42
CA VAL A 97 2.10 -5.95 25.48
C VAL A 97 3.54 -5.52 25.23
N CYS A 98 4.53 -6.39 25.47
CA CYS A 98 5.94 -6.13 25.21
C CYS A 98 6.30 -6.36 23.73
N LEU A 99 5.38 -6.86 22.90
CA LEU A 99 5.65 -7.29 21.53
C LEU A 99 4.81 -6.50 20.52
N ILE A 100 5.44 -6.07 19.43
CA ILE A 100 4.79 -5.52 18.24
C ILE A 100 5.04 -6.42 17.03
N ILE A 101 4.12 -6.49 16.08
CA ILE A 101 4.37 -7.14 14.79
C ILE A 101 4.79 -6.02 13.82
N PRO A 102 6.09 -5.92 13.48
CA PRO A 102 6.62 -4.78 12.75
C PRO A 102 6.10 -4.73 11.30
N PRO A 103 6.28 -3.60 10.61
CA PRO A 103 6.09 -3.51 9.16
C PRO A 103 7.07 -4.43 8.40
N PRO A 104 6.81 -4.74 7.12
CA PRO A 104 5.70 -4.26 6.31
C PRO A 104 4.39 -5.03 6.57
N ASN A 105 3.27 -4.31 6.56
CA ASN A 105 1.95 -4.93 6.55
C ASN A 105 1.52 -5.25 5.10
N PRO A 106 1.42 -6.55 4.71
CA PRO A 106 1.12 -6.93 3.33
C PRO A 106 -0.25 -6.43 2.86
N ILE A 107 -1.21 -6.28 3.76
CA ILE A 107 -2.54 -5.74 3.43
C ILE A 107 -2.42 -4.26 3.06
N SER A 108 -1.71 -3.48 3.88
CA SER A 108 -1.52 -2.05 3.65
C SER A 108 -0.74 -1.78 2.37
N VAL A 109 0.37 -2.48 2.16
CA VAL A 109 1.18 -2.37 0.94
C VAL A 109 0.36 -2.77 -0.29
N GLY A 110 -0.34 -3.92 -0.23
CA GLY A 110 -1.18 -4.38 -1.34
C GLY A 110 -2.29 -3.39 -1.72
N LEU A 111 -2.95 -2.77 -0.74
CA LEU A 111 -3.96 -1.73 -0.99
C LEU A 111 -3.35 -0.48 -1.64
N ALA A 112 -2.19 -0.02 -1.16
CA ALA A 112 -1.54 1.17 -1.72
C ALA A 112 -1.02 0.92 -3.14
N THR A 113 -0.43 -0.25 -3.42
CA THR A 113 -0.01 -0.66 -4.77
C THR A 113 -1.21 -0.76 -5.71
N LYS A 114 -2.34 -1.32 -5.27
CA LYS A 114 -3.56 -1.37 -6.07
C LYS A 114 -4.10 0.02 -6.40
N ASN A 115 -4.04 0.95 -5.44
CA ASN A 115 -4.42 2.34 -5.65
C ASN A 115 -3.50 3.05 -6.66
N GLU A 116 -2.20 2.81 -6.62
CA GLU A 116 -1.23 3.30 -7.61
C GLU A 116 -1.53 2.76 -9.01
N GLN A 117 -1.85 1.47 -9.14
CA GLN A 117 -2.27 0.88 -10.41
C GLN A 117 -3.54 1.53 -10.98
N TYR A 118 -4.52 1.85 -10.14
CA TYR A 118 -5.72 2.57 -10.59
C TYR A 118 -5.40 3.99 -11.09
N TYR A 119 -4.50 4.69 -10.40
CA TYR A 119 -4.03 6.00 -10.84
C TYR A 119 -3.36 5.92 -12.23
N GLU A 120 -2.45 4.97 -12.44
CA GLU A 120 -1.79 4.77 -13.73
C GLU A 120 -2.79 4.36 -14.83
N ALA A 121 -3.78 3.53 -14.50
CA ALA A 121 -4.84 3.14 -15.44
C ALA A 121 -5.69 4.34 -15.87
N ILE A 122 -6.08 5.22 -14.94
CA ILE A 122 -6.81 6.47 -15.25
C ILE A 122 -5.98 7.36 -16.17
N LEU A 123 -4.67 7.49 -15.89
CA LEU A 123 -3.77 8.28 -16.73
C LEU A 123 -3.62 7.68 -18.14
N GLY A 124 -3.58 6.34 -18.24
CA GLY A 124 -3.60 5.63 -19.51
C GLY A 124 -4.86 5.91 -20.34
N ILE A 125 -6.03 5.84 -19.71
CA ILE A 125 -7.33 6.18 -20.35
C ILE A 125 -7.32 7.64 -20.82
N TRP A 126 -6.85 8.57 -19.96
CA TRP A 126 -6.75 9.99 -20.31
C TRP A 126 -5.89 10.20 -21.56
N ASN A 127 -4.71 9.58 -21.62
CA ASN A 127 -3.80 9.68 -22.77
C ASN A 127 -4.46 9.16 -24.06
N GLN A 128 -5.16 8.03 -23.99
CA GLN A 128 -5.85 7.46 -25.14
C GLN A 128 -6.94 8.41 -25.66
N LEU A 129 -7.77 8.95 -24.76
CA LEU A 129 -8.83 9.89 -25.13
C LEU A 129 -8.27 11.18 -25.73
N TYR A 130 -7.17 11.69 -25.17
CA TYR A 130 -6.51 12.90 -25.65
C TYR A 130 -6.00 12.73 -27.09
N ILE A 131 -5.34 11.62 -27.38
CA ILE A 131 -4.87 11.28 -28.73
C ILE A 131 -6.06 11.15 -29.70
N ASN A 132 -7.10 10.42 -29.29
CA ASN A 132 -8.28 10.21 -30.14
C ASN A 132 -8.95 11.54 -30.54
N ILE A 133 -9.16 12.45 -29.58
CA ILE A 133 -9.80 13.75 -29.82
C ILE A 133 -8.91 14.62 -30.71
N LYS A 134 -7.60 14.68 -30.47
CA LYS A 134 -6.65 15.41 -31.32
C LYS A 134 -6.67 14.90 -32.77
N SER A 135 -6.63 13.58 -32.96
CA SER A 135 -6.69 12.97 -34.29
C SER A 135 -8.00 13.31 -35.02
N LEU A 136 -9.13 13.29 -34.31
CA LEU A 136 -10.44 13.63 -34.87
C LEU A 136 -10.55 15.12 -35.25
N ILE A 137 -9.98 16.02 -34.44
CA ILE A 137 -9.87 17.44 -34.78
C ILE A 137 -9.04 17.64 -36.05
N SER A 138 -7.87 17.01 -36.14
CA SER A 138 -7.01 17.09 -37.34
C SER A 138 -7.74 16.60 -38.58
N TRP A 139 -8.46 15.48 -38.49
CA TRP A 139 -9.28 14.95 -39.59
C TRP A 139 -10.38 15.93 -40.01
N GLN A 140 -11.05 16.58 -39.05
CA GLN A 140 -12.07 17.60 -39.35
C GLN A 140 -11.48 18.81 -40.08
N TYR A 141 -10.27 19.24 -39.74
CA TYR A 141 -9.57 20.29 -40.48
C TYR A 141 -9.23 19.85 -41.91
N CYS A 142 -8.67 18.66 -42.09
CA CYS A 142 -8.39 18.14 -43.44
C CYS A 142 -9.64 18.06 -44.31
N LEU A 143 -10.79 17.62 -43.76
CA LEU A 143 -12.06 17.61 -44.51
C LEU A 143 -12.51 19.02 -44.91
N LYS A 144 -12.36 20.01 -44.04
CA LYS A 144 -12.71 21.39 -44.36
C LYS A 144 -11.85 21.93 -45.50
N ASP A 145 -10.55 21.68 -45.45
CA ASP A 145 -9.61 22.11 -46.49
C ASP A 145 -9.96 21.47 -47.84
N MET A 146 -10.29 20.18 -47.86
CA MET A 146 -10.72 19.49 -49.10
C MET A 146 -12.03 20.01 -49.66
N ASN A 147 -12.99 20.38 -48.80
CA ASN A 147 -14.28 20.93 -49.25
C ASN A 147 -14.20 22.40 -49.68
N TYR A 148 -13.10 23.09 -49.37
CA TYR A 148 -12.85 24.48 -49.78
C TYR A 148 -12.13 24.58 -51.14
N ILE A 149 -11.67 23.45 -51.68
CA ILE A 149 -11.08 23.28 -53.02
C ILE A 149 -12.19 22.86 -53.99
#